data_AF-A0A6V7VGX0-F1
#
_entry.id   AF-A0A6V7VGX0-F1
#
_cell.length_a   1.000
_cell.length_b   1.000
_cell.length_c   1.000
_cell.angle_alpha   90.00
_cell.angle_beta   90.00
_cell.angle_gamma   90.00
#
_symmetry.space_group_name_H-M   'P 1'
#
loop_
_entity.id
_entity.type
_entity.pdbx_description
1 polymer ?
#
loop_
_entity_poly.entity_id
_entity_poly.type
_entity_poly.pdbx_seq_one_letter_code
_entity_poly.pdbx_strand_id
1 'polypeptide(L)'
;MLRLSFFLTYSTTLADFLATSLILVNRWTAIIMPVTYKKVWSKLILPSALIVFGIPTLLYIPILTVNCYLQNDTSSGGFYINQDKVTFYQGFPLNVFLCVSFLVVCILLNIATLISYRKHCKKDKRNKSNQQIHHEKTEYKLMVYAIATFVGHLIIVLEQLSTTIFKQPEYAAAVITQYPWTMDFGSVVLPSWLLFWASDSFRKFIFKKFCPKFLQNISITIKFNAVQQATMVKPVNTVHNTKT
;
A
#
# COMPACT_ATOMS: atom_id res chain seq x y z
N MET A 1 -20.88 20.86 -2.77
CA MET A 1 -20.02 19.82 -3.38
C MET A 1 -18.59 19.89 -2.88
N LEU A 2 -17.90 21.04 -2.92
CA LEU A 2 -16.49 21.14 -2.52
C LEU A 2 -16.17 20.71 -1.09
N ARG A 3 -16.99 21.08 -0.10
CA ARG A 3 -16.79 20.65 1.30
C ARG A 3 -16.74 19.12 1.41
N LEU A 4 -17.62 18.45 0.68
CA LEU A 4 -17.68 17.00 0.63
C LEU A 4 -16.42 16.44 -0.03
N SER A 5 -15.98 17.02 -1.16
CA SER A 5 -14.73 16.63 -1.82
C SER A 5 -13.52 16.77 -0.90
N PHE A 6 -13.34 17.91 -0.22
CA PHE A 6 -12.23 18.11 0.73
C PHE A 6 -12.32 17.17 1.92
N PHE A 7 -13.51 17.00 2.49
CA PHE A 7 -13.74 16.03 3.55
C PHE A 7 -13.32 14.62 3.11
N LEU A 8 -13.80 14.16 1.95
CA LEU A 8 -13.47 12.86 1.41
C LEU A 8 -11.97 12.74 1.17
N THR A 9 -11.36 13.64 0.41
CA THR A 9 -9.93 13.60 0.09
C THR A 9 -9.08 13.46 1.36
N TYR A 10 -9.21 14.37 2.32
CA TYR A 10 -8.33 14.35 3.48
C TYR A 10 -8.65 13.22 4.47
N SER A 11 -9.93 12.87 4.64
CA SER A 11 -10.30 11.73 5.48
C SER A 11 -9.78 10.43 4.88
N THR A 12 -9.85 10.26 3.55
CA THR A 12 -9.29 9.08 2.87
C THR A 12 -7.77 9.06 2.94
N THR A 13 -7.08 10.20 2.76
CA THR A 13 -5.60 10.23 2.88
C THR A 13 -5.15 9.80 4.27
N LEU A 14 -5.79 10.28 5.34
CA LEU A 14 -5.43 9.86 6.69
C LEU A 14 -5.83 8.39 6.94
N ALA A 15 -6.95 7.93 6.40
CA ALA A 15 -7.34 6.52 6.46
C ALA A 15 -6.29 5.63 5.78
N ASP A 16 -5.75 6.03 4.63
CA ASP A 16 -4.72 5.32 3.89
C ASP A 16 -3.39 5.25 4.68
N PHE A 17 -3.02 6.33 5.36
CA PHE A 17 -1.87 6.34 6.28
C PHE A 17 -2.08 5.37 7.46
N LEU A 18 -3.25 5.38 8.10
CA LEU A 18 -3.56 4.45 9.19
C LEU A 18 -3.59 2.99 8.70
N ALA A 19 -4.20 2.75 7.54
CA ALA A 19 -4.28 1.43 6.93
C ALA A 19 -2.88 0.90 6.58
N THR A 20 -2.02 1.73 6.01
CA THR A 20 -0.63 1.38 5.69
C THR A 20 0.17 1.06 6.95
N SER A 21 0.03 1.86 8.00
CA SER A 21 0.66 1.59 9.30
C SER A 21 0.21 0.23 9.86
N LEU A 22 -1.09 -0.06 9.81
CA LEU A 22 -1.63 -1.34 10.27
C LEU A 22 -1.19 -2.52 9.39
N ILE A 23 -1.06 -2.35 8.08
CA ILE A 23 -0.48 -3.35 7.19
C ILE A 23 0.96 -3.65 7.60
N LEU A 24 1.76 -2.63 7.90
CA LEU A 24 3.14 -2.81 8.36
C LEU A 24 3.21 -3.54 9.71
N VAL A 25 2.37 -3.16 10.69
CA VAL A 25 2.24 -3.89 11.97
C VAL A 25 1.79 -5.34 11.73
N ASN A 26 0.85 -5.55 10.82
CA ASN A 26 0.37 -6.88 10.43
C ASN A 26 1.49 -7.75 9.88
N ARG A 27 2.32 -7.22 8.97
CA ARG A 27 3.46 -7.94 8.42
C ARG A 27 4.53 -8.21 9.47
N TRP A 28 4.87 -7.21 10.27
CA TRP A 28 5.84 -7.36 11.35
C TRP A 28 5.44 -8.45 12.35
N THR A 29 4.17 -8.45 12.78
CA THR A 29 3.64 -9.45 13.71
C THR A 29 3.50 -10.84 13.10
N ALA A 30 3.21 -10.96 11.80
CA ALA A 30 3.20 -12.25 11.10
C ALA A 30 4.57 -12.94 11.14
N ILE A 31 5.66 -12.17 11.03
CA ILE A 31 7.02 -12.69 11.04
C ILE A 31 7.50 -13.01 12.47
N ILE A 32 7.20 -12.15 13.44
CA ILE A 32 7.67 -12.34 14.83
C ILE A 32 6.87 -13.40 15.57
N MET A 33 5.54 -13.44 15.38
CA MET A 33 4.63 -14.23 16.20
C MET A 33 3.75 -15.18 15.36
N PRO A 34 4.33 -16.07 14.54
CA PRO A 34 3.55 -16.89 13.60
C PRO A 34 2.51 -17.78 14.30
N VAL A 35 2.79 -18.26 15.52
CA VAL A 35 1.92 -19.17 16.27
C VAL A 35 0.63 -18.49 16.75
N THR A 36 0.72 -17.24 17.23
CA THR A 36 -0.42 -16.51 17.80
C THR A 36 -1.04 -15.52 16.82
N TYR A 37 -0.38 -15.26 15.69
CA TYR A 37 -0.80 -14.30 14.67
C TYR A 37 -2.28 -14.40 14.30
N LYS A 38 -2.78 -15.61 13.99
CA LYS A 38 -4.17 -15.82 13.59
C LYS A 38 -5.17 -15.43 14.69
N LYS A 39 -4.86 -15.75 15.96
CA LYS A 39 -5.72 -15.47 17.12
C LYS A 39 -5.73 -13.98 17.48
N VAL A 40 -4.60 -13.30 17.30
CA VAL A 40 -4.47 -11.86 17.52
C VAL A 40 -5.27 -11.10 16.46
N TRP A 41 -5.03 -11.38 15.18
CA TRP A 41 -5.64 -10.61 14.10
C TRP A 41 -7.12 -10.90 13.90
N SER A 42 -7.61 -12.11 14.20
CA SER A 42 -9.05 -12.37 14.16
C SER A 42 -9.86 -11.46 15.11
N LYS A 43 -9.25 -11.01 16.21
CA LYS A 43 -9.86 -10.07 17.17
C LYS A 43 -9.60 -8.61 16.82
N LEU A 44 -8.48 -8.31 16.17
CA LEU A 44 -8.08 -6.94 15.86
C LEU A 44 -8.67 -6.40 14.54
N ILE A 45 -9.16 -7.24 13.62
CA ILE A 45 -9.69 -6.77 12.32
C ILE A 45 -10.79 -5.71 12.48
N LEU A 46 -11.80 -5.95 13.32
CA LEU A 46 -12.90 -5.00 13.51
C LEU A 46 -12.44 -3.70 14.19
N PRO A 47 -11.72 -3.73 15.33
CA PRO A 47 -11.12 -2.52 15.91
C PRO A 47 -10.23 -1.75 14.93
N SER A 48 -9.41 -2.45 14.13
CA SER A 48 -8.57 -1.83 13.11
C SER A 48 -9.39 -1.07 12.07
N ALA A 49 -10.48 -1.65 11.56
CA ALA A 49 -11.37 -0.97 10.63
C ALA A 49 -12.03 0.27 11.26
N LEU A 50 -12.49 0.17 12.50
CA LEU A 50 -13.06 1.31 13.23
C LEU A 50 -12.04 2.43 13.45
N ILE A 51 -10.78 2.11 13.74
CA ILE A 51 -9.70 3.08 13.87
C ILE A 51 -9.41 3.76 12.54
N VAL A 52 -9.25 2.97 11.47
CA VAL A 52 -8.90 3.45 10.12
C VAL A 52 -9.95 4.40 9.57
N PHE A 53 -11.24 4.11 9.73
CA PHE A 53 -12.30 4.96 9.18
C PHE A 53 -12.86 5.96 10.19
N GLY A 54 -12.94 5.57 11.46
CA GLY A 54 -13.52 6.40 12.52
C GLY A 54 -12.67 7.61 12.87
N ILE A 55 -11.35 7.43 13.10
CA ILE A 55 -10.47 8.54 13.49
C ILE A 55 -10.44 9.62 12.39
N PRO A 56 -10.19 9.32 11.11
CA PRO A 56 -10.22 10.34 10.06
C PRO A 56 -11.59 11.00 9.91
N THR A 57 -12.68 10.23 9.97
CA THR A 57 -14.02 10.79 9.88
C THR A 57 -14.26 11.83 11.00
N LEU A 58 -13.93 11.49 12.25
CA LEU A 58 -14.12 12.39 13.40
C LEU A 58 -13.18 13.60 13.35
N LEU A 59 -11.96 13.45 12.87
CA LEU A 59 -11.02 14.57 12.76
C LEU A 59 -11.41 15.55 11.65
N TYR A 60 -11.96 15.05 10.54
CA TYR A 60 -12.24 15.84 9.36
C TYR A 60 -13.72 16.28 9.24
N ILE A 61 -14.64 15.78 10.08
CA ILE A 61 -16.05 16.20 10.09
C ILE A 61 -16.27 17.72 10.20
N PRO A 62 -15.43 18.52 10.91
CA PRO A 62 -15.63 19.95 10.99
C PRO A 62 -15.56 20.66 9.62
N ILE A 63 -14.91 20.08 8.61
CA ILE A 63 -14.86 20.66 7.24
C ILE A 63 -16.25 20.77 6.62
N LEU A 64 -17.17 19.88 7.00
CA LEU A 64 -18.54 19.91 6.49
C LEU A 64 -19.30 21.15 7.01
N THR A 65 -18.95 21.67 8.18
CA THR A 65 -19.62 22.81 8.80
C THR A 65 -19.03 24.16 8.39
N VAL A 66 -17.80 24.20 7.87
CA VAL A 66 -17.14 25.45 7.45
C VAL A 66 -17.73 26.02 6.18
N ASN A 67 -17.99 27.32 6.19
CA ASN A 67 -18.31 28.09 4.99
C ASN A 67 -17.07 28.32 4.13
N CYS A 68 -16.71 27.34 3.30
CA CYS A 68 -15.69 27.52 2.27
C CYS A 68 -16.23 28.42 1.16
N TYR A 69 -15.60 29.57 0.96
CA TYR A 69 -15.82 30.40 -0.21
C TYR A 69 -14.82 30.00 -1.29
N LEU A 70 -15.34 29.59 -2.44
CA LEU A 70 -14.53 29.51 -3.65
C LEU A 70 -14.13 30.91 -4.06
N GLN A 71 -12.83 31.15 -4.15
CA GLN A 71 -12.34 32.28 -4.92
C GLN A 71 -11.98 31.74 -6.31
N ASN A 72 -12.65 32.27 -7.33
CA ASN A 72 -12.26 32.03 -8.70
C ASN A 72 -11.07 32.96 -8.98
N ASP A 73 -9.89 32.38 -9.14
CA ASP A 73 -8.74 33.14 -9.59
C ASP A 73 -8.69 33.09 -11.10
N THR A 74 -9.16 34.18 -11.68
CA THR A 74 -9.23 34.39 -13.12
C THR A 74 -7.85 34.32 -13.79
N SER A 75 -6.75 34.39 -13.03
CA SER A 75 -5.39 34.32 -13.58
C SER A 75 -4.86 32.90 -13.74
N SER A 76 -5.28 31.94 -12.90
CA SER A 76 -4.75 30.58 -12.87
C SER A 76 -5.72 29.51 -13.40
N GLY A 77 -6.96 29.89 -13.73
CA GLY A 77 -8.01 28.96 -14.18
C GLY A 77 -8.41 27.94 -13.11
N GLY A 78 -7.94 28.13 -11.88
CA GLY A 78 -8.13 27.26 -10.74
C GLY A 78 -9.11 27.84 -9.74
N PHE A 79 -9.79 26.95 -9.04
CA PHE A 79 -10.61 27.29 -7.88
C PHE A 79 -9.81 26.99 -6.61
N TYR A 80 -9.52 28.00 -5.79
CA TYR A 80 -8.92 27.80 -4.46
C TYR A 80 -9.84 28.29 -3.34
N ILE A 81 -9.63 27.72 -2.15
CA ILE A 81 -10.31 28.19 -0.94
C ILE A 81 -9.61 29.46 -0.48
N ASN A 82 -10.34 30.57 -0.31
CA ASN A 82 -9.79 31.74 0.35
C ASN A 82 -9.50 31.41 1.83
N GLN A 83 -8.21 31.26 2.18
CA GLN A 83 -7.75 30.87 3.51
C GLN A 83 -7.79 32.03 4.52
N ASP A 84 -7.86 33.29 4.07
CA ASP A 84 -7.71 34.48 4.93
C ASP A 84 -8.88 34.67 5.91
N LYS A 85 -10.03 34.05 5.64
CA LYS A 85 -11.22 34.13 6.50
C LYS A 85 -11.42 32.90 7.40
N VAL A 86 -10.54 31.92 7.30
CA VAL A 86 -10.67 30.66 8.03
C VAL A 86 -9.49 30.50 8.98
N THR A 87 -9.43 31.37 10.00
CA THR A 87 -8.36 31.40 11.02
C THR A 87 -8.19 30.07 11.78
N PHE A 88 -9.25 29.27 11.87
CA PHE A 88 -9.20 27.94 12.48
C PHE A 88 -8.52 26.87 11.58
N TYR A 89 -8.27 27.18 10.30
CA TYR A 89 -7.82 26.24 9.26
C TYR A 89 -6.48 26.57 8.61
N GLN A 90 -5.73 27.57 9.09
CA GLN A 90 -4.35 27.79 8.64
C GLN A 90 -3.40 26.62 8.96
N GLY A 91 -3.84 25.63 9.77
CA GLY A 91 -3.15 24.35 10.00
C GLY A 91 -3.70 23.16 9.19
N PHE A 92 -4.52 23.41 8.17
CA PHE A 92 -5.22 22.40 7.39
C PHE A 92 -4.89 22.58 5.90
N PRO A 93 -3.98 21.77 5.36
CA PRO A 93 -4.21 20.32 5.22
C PRO A 93 -3.16 19.47 5.94
N LEU A 94 -3.55 18.24 6.32
CA LEU A 94 -2.67 17.18 6.84
C LEU A 94 -1.48 17.72 7.65
N ASN A 95 -1.75 18.13 8.89
CA ASN A 95 -0.75 18.75 9.77
C ASN A 95 0.62 18.10 9.52
N VAL A 96 1.60 18.88 9.09
CA VAL A 96 2.96 18.40 8.79
C VAL A 96 3.47 17.46 9.87
N PHE A 97 3.11 17.72 11.13
CA PHE A 97 3.36 16.85 12.25
C PHE A 97 2.81 15.42 12.09
N LEU A 98 1.55 15.25 11.66
CA LEU A 98 0.94 13.94 11.39
C LEU A 98 1.65 13.22 10.24
N CYS A 99 1.95 13.94 9.15
CA CYS A 99 2.70 13.41 8.01
C CYS A 99 4.08 12.89 8.43
N VAL A 100 4.84 13.71 9.17
CA VAL A 100 6.17 13.34 9.66
C VAL A 100 6.08 12.18 10.66
N SER A 101 5.11 12.22 11.58
CA SER A 101 4.90 11.15 12.56
C SER A 101 4.59 9.82 11.88
N PHE A 102 3.71 9.84 10.88
CA PHE A 102 3.38 8.67 10.06
C PHE A 102 4.61 8.12 9.35
N LEU A 103 5.44 8.98 8.73
CA LEU A 103 6.67 8.55 8.08
C LEU A 103 7.63 7.88 9.06
N VAL A 104 7.85 8.50 10.22
CA VAL A 104 8.74 7.94 11.26
C VAL A 104 8.24 6.55 11.68
N VAL A 105 6.95 6.41 11.98
CA VAL A 105 6.36 5.11 12.35
C VAL A 105 6.53 4.08 11.24
N CYS A 106 6.25 4.43 9.98
CA CYS A 106 6.38 3.53 8.85
C CYS A 106 7.82 3.11 8.57
N ILE A 107 8.78 4.03 8.67
CA ILE A 107 10.21 3.73 8.51
C ILE A 107 10.65 2.74 9.60
N LEU A 108 10.30 3.00 10.85
CA LEU A 108 10.65 2.12 11.98
C LEU A 108 10.04 0.72 11.79
N LEU A 109 8.77 0.63 11.40
CA LEU A 109 8.10 -0.65 11.16
C LEU A 109 8.69 -1.41 9.97
N ASN A 110 9.03 -0.73 8.87
CA ASN A 110 9.69 -1.36 7.72
C ASN A 110 11.08 -1.90 8.08
N ILE A 111 11.88 -1.12 8.81
CA ILE A 111 13.19 -1.56 9.32
C ILE A 111 13.03 -2.77 10.24
N ALA A 112 12.09 -2.70 11.20
CA ALA A 112 11.83 -3.79 12.14
C ALA A 112 11.35 -5.06 11.42
N THR A 113 10.51 -4.93 10.39
CA THR A 113 10.05 -6.03 9.54
C THR A 113 11.22 -6.67 8.80
N LEU A 114 12.09 -5.86 8.17
CA LEU A 114 13.24 -6.34 7.43
C LEU A 114 14.26 -7.06 8.33
N ILE A 115 14.53 -6.52 9.52
CA ILE A 115 15.43 -7.13 10.52
C ILE A 115 14.86 -8.48 10.97
N SER A 116 13.58 -8.51 11.34
CA SER A 116 12.89 -9.74 11.76
C SER A 116 12.89 -10.80 10.66
N TYR A 117 12.63 -10.40 9.41
CA TYR A 117 12.67 -11.28 8.24
C TYR A 117 14.06 -11.88 8.04
N ARG A 118 15.12 -11.05 8.05
CA ARG A 118 16.51 -11.53 7.91
C ARG A 118 16.90 -12.48 9.03
N LYS A 119 16.47 -12.21 10.27
CA LYS A 119 16.73 -13.09 11.42
C LYS A 119 16.01 -14.43 11.26
N HIS A 120 14.76 -14.42 10.77
CA HIS A 120 13.99 -15.64 10.48
C HIS A 120 14.67 -16.49 9.40
N CYS A 121 15.05 -15.89 8.27
CA CYS A 121 15.71 -16.61 7.17
C CYS A 121 17.05 -17.25 7.57
N LYS A 122 17.80 -16.65 8.50
CA LYS A 122 19.07 -17.21 8.99
C LYS A 122 18.88 -18.47 9.86
N LYS A 123 17.81 -18.51 10.67
CA LYS A 123 17.55 -19.64 11.57
C LYS A 123 17.11 -20.90 10.83
N ASP A 124 16.43 -20.73 9.70
CA ASP A 124 15.73 -21.82 9.03
C ASP A 124 16.54 -22.50 7.91
N LYS A 125 17.88 -22.44 7.94
CA LYS A 125 18.73 -22.94 6.84
C LYS A 125 18.74 -24.47 6.66
N ARG A 126 18.12 -25.26 7.52
CA ARG A 126 18.16 -26.74 7.49
C ARG A 126 16.83 -27.31 6.95
N ASN A 127 16.91 -28.12 5.88
CA ASN A 127 15.83 -28.92 5.27
C ASN A 127 14.41 -28.32 5.38
N LYS A 128 14.15 -27.24 4.62
CA LYS A 128 12.79 -26.69 4.50
C LYS A 128 11.91 -27.60 3.66
N SER A 129 10.70 -27.84 4.13
CA SER A 129 9.64 -28.45 3.31
C SER A 129 9.23 -27.52 2.16
N ASN A 130 8.70 -28.10 1.07
CA ASN A 130 8.14 -27.33 -0.05
C ASN A 130 7.06 -26.33 0.40
N GLN A 131 6.28 -26.69 1.42
CA GLN A 131 5.25 -25.81 1.98
C GLN A 131 5.86 -24.59 2.68
N GLN A 132 6.94 -24.77 3.44
CA GLN A 132 7.67 -23.65 4.05
C GLN A 132 8.25 -22.71 2.99
N ILE A 133 8.87 -23.26 1.93
CA ILE A 133 9.43 -22.45 0.84
C ILE A 133 8.34 -21.59 0.17
N HIS A 134 7.16 -22.17 -0.10
CA HIS A 134 6.05 -21.43 -0.69
C HIS A 134 5.52 -20.33 0.27
N HIS A 135 5.44 -20.63 1.56
CA HIS A 135 5.02 -19.67 2.58
C HIS A 135 6.01 -18.49 2.64
N GLU A 136 7.32 -18.76 2.70
CA GLU A 136 8.36 -17.72 2.70
C GLU A 136 8.31 -16.85 1.44
N LYS A 137 8.11 -17.45 0.27
CA LYS A 137 7.94 -16.70 -0.98
C LYS A 137 6.74 -15.76 -0.94
N THR A 138 5.65 -16.20 -0.32
CA THR A 138 4.44 -15.39 -0.15
C THR A 138 4.70 -14.21 0.79
N GLU A 139 5.34 -14.46 1.94
CA GLU A 139 5.71 -13.42 2.89
C GLU A 139 6.70 -12.41 2.30
N TYR A 140 7.66 -12.86 1.50
CA TYR A 140 8.57 -11.97 0.78
C TYR A 140 7.84 -11.03 -0.19
N LYS A 141 6.92 -11.57 -1.01
CA LYS A 141 6.10 -10.73 -1.91
C LYS A 141 5.27 -9.71 -1.14
N LEU A 142 4.69 -10.10 -0.01
CA LEU A 142 3.91 -9.21 0.85
C LEU A 142 4.76 -8.15 1.54
N MET A 143 6.01 -8.45 1.87
CA MET A 143 6.98 -7.46 2.36
C MET A 143 7.33 -6.45 1.25
N VAL A 144 7.60 -6.90 0.02
CA VAL A 144 7.83 -6.02 -1.13
C VAL A 144 6.62 -5.12 -1.41
N TYR A 145 5.41 -5.68 -1.34
CA TYR A 145 4.15 -4.94 -1.42
C TYR A 145 4.10 -3.81 -0.39
N ALA A 146 4.41 -4.10 0.87
CA ALA A 146 4.34 -3.11 1.95
C ALA A 146 5.39 -2.00 1.78
N ILE A 147 6.62 -2.34 1.37
CA ILE A 147 7.68 -1.37 1.09
C ILE A 147 7.29 -0.45 -0.07
N ALA A 148 6.82 -1.03 -1.18
CA ALA A 148 6.44 -0.23 -2.34
C ALA A 148 5.20 0.63 -2.07
N THR A 149 4.22 0.14 -1.30
CA THR A 149 3.10 0.94 -0.80
C THR A 149 3.59 2.10 0.06
N PHE A 150 4.57 1.87 0.94
CA PHE A 150 5.20 2.94 1.71
C PHE A 150 5.88 3.98 0.83
N VAL A 151 6.57 3.57 -0.25
CA VAL A 151 7.17 4.52 -1.21
C VAL A 151 6.11 5.41 -1.87
N GLY A 152 4.96 4.86 -2.25
CA GLY A 152 3.84 5.66 -2.77
C GLY A 152 3.40 6.75 -1.78
N HIS A 153 3.21 6.38 -0.51
CA HIS A 153 2.85 7.33 0.54
C HIS A 153 3.98 8.33 0.89
N LEU A 154 5.24 7.92 0.76
CA LEU A 154 6.38 8.81 0.95
C LEU A 154 6.37 9.96 -0.05
N ILE A 155 6.05 9.68 -1.33
CA ILE A 155 5.94 10.71 -2.36
C ILE A 155 4.81 11.70 -2.00
N ILE A 156 3.64 11.20 -1.61
CA ILE A 156 2.50 12.03 -1.15
C ILE A 156 2.91 12.94 0.02
N VAL A 157 3.63 12.40 1.02
CA VAL A 157 4.09 13.20 2.16
C VAL A 157 5.14 14.23 1.76
N LEU A 158 6.11 13.86 0.93
CA LEU A 158 7.12 14.81 0.45
C LEU A 158 6.50 15.96 -0.32
N GLU A 159 5.47 15.68 -1.11
CA GLU A 159 4.70 16.69 -1.83
C GLU A 159 4.01 17.68 -0.87
N GLN A 160 3.37 17.17 0.18
CA GLN A 160 2.73 17.99 1.23
C GLN A 160 3.73 18.78 2.09
N LEU A 161 4.92 18.23 2.34
CA LEU A 161 6.00 18.93 3.03
C LEU A 161 6.54 20.07 2.16
N SER A 162 6.72 19.81 0.87
CA SER A 162 7.16 20.80 -0.11
C SER A 162 6.24 22.01 -0.14
N THR A 163 4.91 21.84 -0.17
CA THR A 163 3.98 22.98 -0.15
C THR A 163 4.04 23.80 1.13
N THR A 164 4.49 23.20 2.24
CA THR A 164 4.62 23.91 3.52
C THR A 164 5.95 24.66 3.62
N ILE A 165 7.02 24.09 3.08
CA ILE A 165 8.37 24.65 3.14
C ILE A 165 8.54 25.77 2.09
N PHE A 166 8.09 25.53 0.86
CA PHE A 166 8.24 26.46 -0.25
C PHE A 166 7.00 27.36 -0.35
N LYS A 167 7.10 28.57 0.21
CA LYS A 167 6.00 29.55 0.27
C LYS A 167 5.76 30.32 -1.03
N GLN A 168 6.46 29.99 -2.11
CA GLN A 168 6.27 30.66 -3.40
C GLN A 168 4.93 30.22 -4.01
N PRO A 169 4.02 31.15 -4.36
CA PRO A 169 2.67 30.79 -4.80
C PRO A 169 2.67 29.98 -6.10
N GLU A 170 3.57 30.29 -7.03
CA GLU A 170 3.73 29.57 -8.29
C GLU A 170 4.16 28.11 -8.06
N TYR A 171 5.10 27.89 -7.13
CA TYR A 171 5.54 26.55 -6.75
C TYR A 171 4.40 25.77 -6.07
N ALA A 172 3.71 26.40 -5.11
CA ALA A 172 2.58 25.78 -4.43
C ALA A 172 1.47 25.40 -5.43
N ALA A 173 1.13 26.28 -6.37
CA ALA A 173 0.17 25.99 -7.44
C ALA A 173 0.63 24.81 -8.30
N ALA A 174 1.89 24.80 -8.74
CA ALA A 174 2.45 23.69 -9.51
C ALA A 174 2.33 22.37 -8.75
N VAL A 175 2.72 22.32 -7.47
CA VAL A 175 2.59 21.11 -6.64
C VAL A 175 1.12 20.71 -6.47
N ILE A 176 0.22 21.64 -6.14
CA ILE A 176 -1.21 21.34 -5.97
C ILE A 176 -1.84 20.75 -7.25
N THR A 177 -1.39 21.15 -8.44
CA THR A 177 -1.87 20.53 -9.70
C THR A 177 -1.40 19.09 -9.89
N GLN A 178 -0.29 18.69 -9.28
CA GLN A 178 0.24 17.32 -9.35
C GLN A 178 -0.40 16.41 -8.30
N TYR A 179 -0.85 16.99 -7.19
CA TYR A 179 -1.36 16.23 -6.04
C TYR A 179 -2.43 15.17 -6.36
N PRO A 180 -3.44 15.41 -7.24
CA PRO A 180 -4.45 14.40 -7.54
C PRO A 180 -3.89 13.12 -8.14
N TRP A 181 -2.95 13.22 -9.10
CA TRP A 181 -2.41 12.02 -9.74
C TRP A 181 -1.40 11.31 -8.83
N THR A 182 -0.63 12.06 -8.01
CA THR A 182 0.24 11.45 -7.00
C THR A 182 -0.57 10.65 -5.99
N MET A 183 -1.68 11.23 -5.53
CA MET A 183 -2.64 10.56 -4.64
C MET A 183 -3.21 9.29 -5.28
N ASP A 184 -3.82 9.40 -6.47
CA ASP A 184 -4.41 8.26 -7.16
C ASP A 184 -3.37 7.14 -7.41
N PHE A 185 -2.17 7.51 -7.83
CA PHE A 185 -1.12 6.53 -8.08
C PHE A 185 -0.63 5.89 -6.78
N GLY A 186 -0.32 6.70 -5.77
CA GLY A 186 0.30 6.27 -4.52
C GLY A 186 -0.63 5.51 -3.59
N SER A 187 -1.91 5.91 -3.50
CA SER A 187 -2.88 5.31 -2.58
C SER A 187 -3.80 4.27 -3.23
N VAL A 188 -4.10 4.40 -4.53
CA VAL A 188 -5.05 3.50 -5.21
C VAL A 188 -4.35 2.52 -6.14
N VAL A 189 -3.66 3.03 -7.16
CA VAL A 189 -3.11 2.19 -8.23
C VAL A 189 -2.02 1.27 -7.69
N LEU A 190 -1.01 1.84 -7.05
CA LEU A 190 0.16 1.09 -6.60
C LEU A 190 -0.22 -0.02 -5.60
N PRO A 191 -1.00 0.25 -4.52
CA PRO A 191 -1.38 -0.80 -3.58
C PRO A 191 -2.29 -1.87 -4.23
N SER A 192 -3.27 -1.47 -5.05
CA SER A 192 -4.18 -2.43 -5.67
C SER A 192 -3.45 -3.41 -6.60
N TRP A 193 -2.57 -2.89 -7.45
CA TRP A 193 -1.81 -3.70 -8.41
C TRP A 193 -0.77 -4.59 -7.72
N LEU A 194 -0.08 -4.06 -6.71
CA LEU A 194 0.91 -4.85 -5.98
C LEU A 194 0.25 -5.91 -5.11
N LEU A 195 -0.92 -5.65 -4.51
CA LEU A 195 -1.68 -6.65 -3.76
C LEU A 195 -2.14 -7.77 -4.70
N PHE A 196 -2.63 -7.40 -5.88
CA PHE A 196 -2.95 -8.36 -6.94
C PHE A 196 -1.72 -9.20 -7.31
N TRP A 197 -0.56 -8.58 -7.53
CA TRP A 197 0.67 -9.32 -7.83
C TRP A 197 1.14 -10.24 -6.69
N ALA A 198 1.06 -9.76 -5.44
CA ALA A 198 1.59 -10.45 -4.27
C ALA A 198 0.75 -11.67 -3.86
N SER A 199 -0.58 -11.59 -3.98
CA SER A 199 -1.50 -12.59 -3.44
C SER A 199 -2.03 -13.56 -4.49
N ASP A 200 -1.49 -14.79 -4.50
CA ASP A 200 -1.93 -15.86 -5.41
C ASP A 200 -3.39 -16.27 -5.16
N SER A 201 -3.84 -16.26 -3.91
CA SER A 201 -5.22 -16.58 -3.54
C SER A 201 -6.18 -15.51 -4.02
N PHE A 202 -5.83 -14.23 -3.85
CA PHE A 202 -6.64 -13.11 -4.32
C PHE A 202 -6.75 -13.13 -5.85
N ARG A 203 -5.65 -13.35 -6.58
CA ARG A 203 -5.70 -13.52 -8.05
C ARG A 203 -6.60 -14.65 -8.47
N LYS A 204 -6.44 -15.84 -7.88
CA LYS A 204 -7.30 -17.00 -8.17
C LYS A 204 -8.77 -16.68 -7.93
N PHE A 205 -9.08 -15.96 -6.85
CA PHE A 205 -10.44 -15.52 -6.55
C PHE A 205 -10.98 -14.56 -7.60
N ILE A 206 -10.22 -13.50 -7.95
CA ILE A 206 -10.61 -12.53 -8.97
C ILE A 206 -10.82 -13.21 -10.32
N PHE A 207 -9.87 -14.05 -10.76
CA PHE A 207 -10.00 -14.77 -12.03
C PHE A 207 -11.20 -15.72 -12.04
N LYS A 208 -11.47 -16.42 -10.93
CA LYS A 208 -12.63 -17.31 -10.82
C LYS A 208 -13.97 -16.56 -10.90
N LYS A 209 -14.06 -15.40 -10.27
CA LYS A 209 -15.31 -14.62 -10.14
C LYS A 209 -15.60 -13.70 -11.31
N PHE A 210 -14.57 -13.03 -11.84
CA PHE A 210 -14.74 -11.93 -12.79
C PHE A 210 -14.22 -12.24 -14.19
N CYS A 211 -13.38 -13.28 -14.36
CA CYS A 211 -12.83 -13.58 -15.67
C CYS A 211 -13.82 -14.45 -16.47
N PRO A 212 -14.18 -14.06 -17.71
CA PRO A 212 -14.97 -14.88 -18.62
C PRO A 212 -14.41 -16.30 -18.75
N LYS A 213 -15.30 -17.30 -18.91
CA LYS A 213 -14.91 -18.72 -19.02
C LYS A 213 -13.87 -18.98 -20.12
N PHE A 214 -13.90 -18.23 -21.22
CA PHE A 214 -12.92 -18.39 -22.31
C PHE A 214 -11.49 -18.06 -21.87
N LEU A 215 -11.29 -17.03 -21.04
CA LEU A 215 -9.97 -16.68 -20.50
C LEU A 215 -9.51 -17.69 -19.43
N GLN A 216 -10.45 -18.28 -18.69
CA GLN A 216 -10.12 -19.35 -17.74
C GLN A 216 -9.55 -20.58 -18.47
N ASN A 217 -10.13 -20.95 -19.62
CA ASN A 217 -9.65 -22.07 -20.44
C ASN A 217 -8.24 -21.82 -20.98
N ILE A 218 -7.94 -20.60 -21.45
CA ILE A 218 -6.60 -20.23 -21.93
C ILE A 218 -5.55 -20.37 -20.82
N SER A 219 -5.86 -19.92 -19.60
CA SER A 219 -4.94 -20.03 -18.46
C SER A 219 -4.62 -21.49 -18.08
N ILE A 220 -5.60 -22.39 -18.21
CA ILE A 220 -5.42 -23.83 -17.98
C ILE A 220 -4.50 -24.41 -19.05
N THR A 221 -4.72 -24.10 -20.34
CA THR A 221 -3.88 -24.57 -21.45
C THR A 221 -2.41 -24.13 -21.29
N ILE A 222 -2.18 -22.87 -20.91
CA ILE A 222 -0.81 -22.35 -20.69
C ILE A 222 -0.11 -23.10 -19.55
N LYS A 223 -0.80 -23.36 -18.44
CA LYS A 223 -0.22 -24.13 -17.33
C LYS A 223 0.09 -25.57 -17.73
N PHE A 224 -0.78 -26.20 -18.53
CA PHE A 224 -0.57 -27.56 -19.00
C PHE A 224 0.68 -27.66 -19.89
N ASN A 225 0.86 -26.71 -20.81
CA ASN A 225 2.02 -26.65 -21.68
C ASN A 225 3.32 -26.40 -20.89
N ALA A 226 3.29 -25.53 -19.87
CA ALA A 226 4.45 -25.26 -19.02
C ALA A 226 4.87 -26.48 -18.18
N VAL A 227 3.89 -27.25 -17.67
CA VAL A 227 4.16 -28.50 -16.94
C VAL A 227 4.72 -29.56 -17.88
N GLN A 228 4.14 -29.72 -19.09
CA GLN A 228 4.66 -30.67 -20.09
C GLN A 228 6.10 -30.35 -20.49
N GLN A 229 6.44 -29.08 -20.71
CA GLN A 229 7.82 -28.67 -21.01
C GLN A 229 8.79 -28.92 -19.84
N ALA A 230 8.34 -28.76 -18.59
CA ALA A 230 9.16 -29.07 -17.42
C ALA A 230 9.37 -30.58 -17.22
N THR A 231 8.41 -31.41 -17.63
CA THR A 231 8.53 -32.88 -17.55
C THR A 231 9.28 -33.50 -18.73
N MET A 232 9.47 -32.79 -19.84
CA MET A 232 10.42 -33.18 -20.90
C MET A 232 11.86 -32.89 -20.44
N VAL A 233 12.26 -33.50 -19.33
CA VAL A 233 13.66 -33.57 -18.91
C VAL A 233 14.39 -34.34 -20.00
N LYS A 234 15.39 -33.70 -20.62
CA LYS A 234 16.26 -34.34 -21.62
C LYS A 234 16.75 -35.68 -21.06
N PRO A 235 16.68 -36.78 -21.82
CA PRO A 235 17.25 -38.05 -21.38
C PRO A 235 18.69 -37.80 -20.97
N VAL A 236 19.01 -38.16 -19.72
CA VAL A 236 20.38 -38.10 -19.22
C VAL A 236 21.17 -39.07 -20.08
N ASN A 237 22.04 -38.54 -20.95
CA ASN A 237 23.01 -39.36 -21.66
C ASN A 237 23.93 -39.96 -20.61
N THR A 238 23.63 -41.19 -20.19
CA THR A 238 24.53 -42.04 -19.44
C THR A 238 25.73 -42.33 -20.32
N VAL A 239 26.76 -41.49 -20.20
CA VAL A 239 28.08 -41.76 -20.77
C VAL A 239 28.62 -42.99 -20.06
N HIS A 240 28.51 -44.14 -20.73
CA HIS A 240 29.21 -45.34 -20.33
C HIS A 240 30.71 -45.11 -20.49
N ASN A 241 31.39 -44.75 -19.39
CA ASN A 241 32.82 -44.87 -19.29
C ASN A 241 33.18 -46.33 -19.06
N THR A 242 33.29 -47.10 -20.14
CA THR A 242 34.07 -48.34 -20.14
C THR A 242 35.55 -47.97 -20.16
N LYS A 243 36.20 -48.00 -18.99
CA LYS A 243 37.66 -48.11 -18.90
C LYS A 243 38.02 -49.59 -18.94
N THR A 244 38.61 -49.98 -20.06
CA THR A 244 39.51 -51.13 -20.21
C THR A 244 40.80 -50.92 -19.45
#